data_AF-A0A6J7PIR7-F1
#
_entry.id   AF-A0A6J7PIR7-F1
#
_cell.length_a   1.000
_cell.length_b   1.000
_cell.length_c   1.000
_cell.angle_alpha   90.00
_cell.angle_beta   90.00
_cell.angle_gamma   90.00
#
_symmetry.space_group_name_H-M   'P 1'
#
loop_
_entity.id
_entity.type
_entity.pdbx_description
1 polymer ?
#
loop_
_entity_poly.entity_id
_entity_poly.type
_entity_poly.pdbx_seq_one_letter_code
_entity_poly.pdbx_strand_id
1 'polypeptide(L)'
;MHAVGRIAYHGHIHNIQASWVKIGRPGVRQLLNAGVNDLGGTLMNENISRAAGASHGQGLEPGDFAEIIEGMGRTLAQRTTRYGRVDPAPAA
;
A
#
# COMPACT_ATOMS: atom_id res chain seq x y z
N MET A 1 15.85 4.99 1.49
CA MET A 1 15.10 5.95 2.34
C MET A 1 14.16 5.27 3.33
N HIS A 2 13.12 4.52 2.91
CA HIS A 2 12.14 3.92 3.84
C HIS A 2 12.76 3.02 4.94
N ALA A 3 13.81 2.26 4.63
CA ALA A 3 14.49 1.41 5.62
C ALA A 3 15.13 2.23 6.75
N VAL A 4 15.69 3.40 6.42
CA VAL A 4 16.24 4.33 7.42
C VAL A 4 15.12 4.85 8.32
N GLY A 5 13.97 5.25 7.73
CA GLY A 5 12.80 5.66 8.52
C GLY A 5 12.28 4.56 9.44
N ARG A 6 12.23 3.31 8.96
CA ARG A 6 11.85 2.14 9.77
C ARG A 6 12.73 1.96 10.99
N ILE A 7 14.04 2.14 10.84
CA ILE A 7 15.00 2.02 11.95
C ILE A 7 14.89 3.22 12.87
N ALA A 8 14.94 4.44 12.33
CA ALA A 8 14.96 5.69 13.10
C ALA A 8 13.69 5.90 13.94
N TYR A 9 12.52 5.49 13.42
CA TYR A 9 11.23 5.66 14.11
C TYR A 9 10.73 4.37 14.77
N HIS A 10 11.60 3.38 14.96
CA HIS A 10 11.23 2.16 15.68
C HIS A 10 10.68 2.49 17.07
N GLY A 11 9.52 1.94 17.42
CA GLY A 11 8.82 2.21 18.68
C GLY A 11 7.92 3.46 18.67
N HIS A 12 8.01 4.34 17.66
CA HIS A 12 7.25 5.58 17.59
C HIS A 12 6.28 5.65 16.40
N ILE A 13 6.70 5.21 15.21
CA ILE A 13 5.86 5.19 14.01
C ILE A 13 5.76 3.75 13.50
N HIS A 14 4.62 3.12 13.77
CA HIS A 14 4.43 1.71 13.43
C HIS A 14 4.22 1.48 11.93
N ASN A 15 3.58 2.41 11.23
CA ASN A 15 3.16 2.22 9.84
C ASN A 15 3.86 3.19 8.90
N ILE A 16 4.46 2.65 7.84
CA ILE A 16 5.14 3.41 6.79
C ILE A 16 4.46 3.04 5.48
N GLN A 17 3.88 4.04 4.83
CA GLN A 17 3.09 3.89 3.62
C GLN A 17 3.93 4.12 2.35
N ALA A 18 3.74 3.27 1.34
CA ALA A 18 4.19 3.54 -0.02
C ALA A 18 3.04 4.07 -0.89
N SER A 19 3.29 5.15 -1.63
CA SER A 19 2.34 5.68 -2.62
C SER A 19 2.50 4.95 -3.95
N TRP A 20 1.70 3.91 -4.16
CA TRP A 20 1.78 3.08 -5.38
C TRP A 20 1.47 3.86 -6.67
N VAL A 21 0.60 4.89 -6.60
CA VAL A 21 0.31 5.78 -7.73
C VAL A 21 1.50 6.61 -8.20
N LYS A 22 2.51 6.82 -7.34
CA LYS A 22 3.73 7.57 -7.69
C LYS A 22 4.89 6.66 -8.04
N ILE A 23 5.01 5.54 -7.32
CA ILE A 23 6.20 4.68 -7.35
C ILE A 23 5.99 3.44 -8.26
N GLY A 24 4.74 3.12 -8.61
CA GLY A 24 4.38 1.94 -9.39
C GLY A 24 4.50 0.63 -8.62
N ARG A 25 3.86 -0.44 -9.13
CA ARG A 25 3.86 -1.78 -8.50
C ARG A 25 5.28 -2.31 -8.23
N PRO A 26 6.26 -2.23 -9.18
CA PRO A 26 7.60 -2.77 -8.94
C PRO A 26 8.35 -2.03 -7.83
N GLY A 27 8.25 -0.70 -7.80
CA GLY A 27 8.91 0.08 -6.75
C GLY A 27 8.27 -0.16 -5.38
N VAL A 28 6.94 -0.32 -5.30
CA VAL A 28 6.26 -0.72 -4.07
C VAL A 28 6.76 -2.07 -3.55
N ARG A 29 6.96 -3.07 -4.43
CA ARG A 29 7.54 -4.37 -4.04
C ARG A 29 8.94 -4.20 -3.42
N GLN A 30 9.78 -3.35 -4.00
CA GLN A 30 11.08 -3.04 -3.40
C GLN A 30 10.93 -2.37 -2.04
N LEU A 31 10.00 -1.42 -1.90
CA LEU A 31 9.79 -0.69 -0.66
C LEU A 31 9.22 -1.56 0.47
N LEU A 32 8.39 -2.56 0.15
CA LEU A 32 7.93 -3.56 1.12
C LEU A 32 9.11 -4.31 1.75
N ASN A 33 10.14 -4.64 0.97
CA ASN A 33 11.40 -5.21 1.49
C ASN A 33 12.28 -4.19 2.24
N ALA A 34 11.96 -2.90 2.15
CA ALA A 34 12.69 -1.79 2.77
C ALA A 34 11.89 -1.13 3.91
N GLY A 35 11.01 -1.87 4.60
CA GLY A 35 10.37 -1.42 5.84
C GLY A 35 8.98 -0.79 5.69
N VAL A 36 8.45 -0.67 4.46
CA VAL A 36 7.04 -0.34 4.23
C VAL A 36 6.15 -1.51 4.65
N ASN A 37 5.01 -1.19 5.25
CA ASN A 37 3.98 -2.15 5.63
C ASN A 37 2.56 -1.67 5.28
N ASP A 38 2.42 -0.51 4.64
CA ASP A 38 1.14 0.03 4.21
C ASP A 38 1.16 0.42 2.73
N LEU A 39 0.14 0.00 2.00
CA LEU A 39 -0.05 0.26 0.58
C LEU A 39 -0.99 1.45 0.34
N GLY A 40 -1.54 2.05 1.40
CA GLY A 40 -2.44 3.21 1.35
C GLY A 40 -3.88 2.81 1.13
N GLY A 41 -4.24 2.31 -0.06
CA GLY A 41 -5.59 1.90 -0.40
C GLY A 41 -5.88 1.87 -1.90
N THR A 42 -7.10 1.46 -2.26
CA THR A 42 -7.61 1.39 -3.63
C THR A 42 -7.93 2.77 -4.18
N LEU A 43 -7.95 2.90 -5.51
CA LEU A 43 -8.46 4.06 -6.22
C LEU A 43 -9.29 3.57 -7.40
N MET A 44 -10.56 3.98 -7.47
CA MET A 44 -11.50 3.52 -8.51
C MET A 44 -11.59 4.43 -9.75
N ASN A 45 -11.25 5.72 -9.65
CA ASN A 45 -11.42 6.66 -10.77
C ASN A 45 -10.45 7.86 -10.65
N GLU A 46 -9.30 7.80 -11.32
CA GLU A 46 -8.33 8.89 -11.28
C GLU A 46 -8.41 9.80 -12.51
N ASN A 47 -9.46 10.62 -12.61
CA ASN A 47 -9.47 11.72 -13.58
C ASN A 47 -8.47 12.84 -13.16
N ILE A 48 -8.14 12.95 -11.86
CA ILE A 48 -7.23 13.98 -11.30
C ILE A 48 -5.75 13.60 -11.48
N SER A 49 -5.33 12.35 -11.23
CA SER A 49 -3.94 11.94 -11.44
C SER A 49 -3.55 11.88 -12.92
N ARG A 50 -4.51 11.61 -13.82
CA ARG A 50 -4.34 11.80 -15.27
C ARG A 50 -4.05 13.26 -15.62
N ALA A 51 -4.83 14.19 -15.07
CA ALA A 51 -4.64 15.63 -15.29
C ALA A 51 -3.30 16.15 -14.73
N ALA A 52 -2.76 15.49 -13.70
CA ALA A 52 -1.46 15.81 -13.09
C ALA A 52 -0.26 15.07 -13.71
N GLY A 53 -0.44 14.34 -14.83
CA GLY A 53 0.66 13.75 -15.60
C GLY A 53 1.23 12.44 -15.05
N ALA A 54 0.52 11.74 -14.15
CA ALA A 54 0.96 10.42 -13.69
C ALA A 54 0.71 9.36 -14.78
N SER A 55 1.75 8.61 -15.14
CA SER A 55 1.70 7.55 -16.16
C SER A 55 1.30 6.17 -15.63
N HIS A 56 1.27 6.00 -14.30
CA HIS A 56 0.97 4.74 -13.64
C HIS A 56 -0.24 4.92 -12.70
N GLY A 57 -1.40 4.36 -13.07
CA GLY A 57 -2.59 4.43 -12.22
C GLY A 57 -3.88 4.40 -13.04
N GLN A 58 -4.28 3.21 -13.48
CA GLN A 58 -5.62 3.00 -14.06
C GLN A 58 -6.65 2.62 -13.00
N GLY A 59 -6.25 2.62 -11.73
CA GLY A 59 -6.99 2.08 -10.59
C GLY A 59 -6.34 0.79 -10.08
N LEU A 60 -6.43 0.56 -8.78
CA LEU A 60 -6.13 -0.73 -8.17
C LEU A 60 -7.33 -1.13 -7.33
N GLU A 61 -7.83 -2.33 -7.59
CA GLU A 61 -8.83 -3.03 -6.80
C GLU A 61 -8.15 -3.81 -5.66
N PRO A 62 -8.91 -4.26 -4.64
CA PRO A 62 -8.34 -5.03 -3.54
C PRO A 62 -7.53 -6.26 -4.00
N GLY A 63 -7.96 -6.93 -5.07
CA GLY A 63 -7.29 -8.08 -5.65
C GLY A 63 -5.90 -7.76 -6.21
N ASP A 64 -5.69 -6.58 -6.79
CA ASP A 64 -4.40 -6.18 -7.34
C ASP A 64 -3.31 -6.09 -6.25
N PHE A 65 -3.69 -5.74 -5.01
CA PHE A 65 -2.74 -5.71 -3.91
C PHE A 65 -2.25 -7.11 -3.53
N ALA A 66 -3.06 -8.15 -3.74
CA ALA A 66 -2.63 -9.52 -3.54
C ALA A 66 -1.53 -9.90 -4.53
N GLU A 67 -1.68 -9.52 -5.80
CA GLU A 67 -0.64 -9.70 -6.84
C GLU A 67 0.65 -8.95 -6.47
N ILE A 68 0.52 -7.72 -5.97
CA ILE A 68 1.68 -6.92 -5.55
C ILE A 68 2.50 -7.63 -4.48
N ILE A 69 1.88 -8.37 -3.55
CA ILE A 69 2.60 -9.05 -2.46
C ILE A 69 2.87 -10.54 -2.72
N GLU A 70 2.46 -11.07 -3.87
CA GLU A 70 2.61 -12.48 -4.20
C GLU A 70 4.08 -12.93 -4.12
N GLY A 71 4.30 -14.09 -3.50
CA GLY A 71 5.62 -14.68 -3.29
C GLY A 71 6.50 -13.96 -2.26
N MET A 72 6.01 -12.90 -1.60
CA MET A 72 6.80 -12.13 -0.63
C MET A 72 6.71 -12.67 0.81
N GLY A 73 5.92 -13.71 1.07
CA GLY A 73 5.70 -14.26 2.42
C GLY A 73 4.99 -13.28 3.38
N ARG A 74 4.17 -12.37 2.83
CA ARG A 74 3.44 -11.34 3.60
C ARG A 74 1.94 -11.62 3.60
N THR A 75 1.26 -11.19 4.66
CA THR A 75 -0.20 -11.27 4.76
C THR A 75 -0.81 -9.92 4.37
N LEU A 76 -1.64 -9.91 3.34
CA LEU A 76 -2.45 -8.74 3.00
C LEU A 76 -3.57 -8.58 4.04
N ALA A 77 -3.76 -7.36 4.54
CA ALA A 77 -4.85 -7.06 5.46
C ALA A 77 -5.48 -5.71 5.11
N GLN A 78 -6.82 -5.68 5.06
CA GLN A 78 -7.55 -4.43 5.05
C GLN A 78 -7.54 -3.83 6.45
N ARG A 79 -7.30 -2.52 6.54
CA ARG A 79 -7.18 -1.80 7.81
C ARG A 79 -8.29 -0.77 7.99
N THR A 80 -8.63 -0.51 9.25
CA THR A 80 -9.39 0.69 9.63
C THR A 80 -8.47 1.92 9.64
N THR A 81 -9.05 3.11 9.84
CA THR A 81 -8.28 4.38 9.97
C THR A 81 -7.31 4.36 11.15
N ARG A 82 -7.60 3.56 12.19
CA ARG A 82 -6.75 3.37 13.37
C ARG A 82 -5.79 2.17 13.23
N TYR A 83 -5.61 1.64 12.01
CA TYR A 83 -4.79 0.45 11.73
C TYR A 83 -5.25 -0.84 12.44
N GLY A 84 -6.51 -0.88 12.90
CA GLY A 84 -7.14 -2.12 13.35
C GLY A 84 -7.53 -3.00 12.16
N ARG A 85 -7.86 -4.27 12.45
CA ARG A 85 -8.46 -5.16 11.45
C ARG A 85 -9.89 -4.70 11.16
N VAL A 86 -10.29 -4.81 9.90
CA VAL A 86 -11.71 -4.66 9.52
C VAL A 86 -12.40 -5.96 9.89
N ASP A 87 -13.51 -5.88 10.63
CA ASP A 87 -14.34 -7.05 10.88
C ASP A 87 -14.83 -7.62 9.56
N PRO A 88 -14.86 -8.94 9.38
CA PRO A 88 -15.43 -9.53 8.18
C PRO A 88 -16.85 -8.97 8.02
N ALA A 89 -17.16 -8.43 6.83
CA ALA A 89 -18.52 -8.05 6.51
C ALA A 89 -19.43 -9.27 6.79
N PRO A 90 -20.60 -9.09 7.41
CA PRO A 90 -21.54 -10.19 7.57
C PRO A 90 -21.78 -10.82 6.20
N ALA A 91 -21.73 -12.15 6.13
CA ALA A 91 -22.04 -12.88 4.91
C ALA A 91 -23.44 -12.43 4.44
N ALA A 92 -23.50 -11.95 3.20
CA ALA A 92 -24.75 -11.57 2.54
C ALA A 92 -25.60 -12.81 2.22
#